data_AF-C0ZE80-F1
#
_entry.id   AF-C0ZE80-F1
#
_cell.length_a   1.000
_cell.length_b   1.000
_cell.length_c   1.000
_cell.angle_alpha   90.00
_cell.angle_beta   90.00
_cell.angle_gamma   90.00
#
_symmetry.space_group_name_H-M   'P 1'
#
loop_
_entity.id
_entity.type
_entity.pdbx_description
1 polymer ?
#
loop_
_entity_poly.entity_id
_entity_poly.type
_entity_poly.pdbx_seq_one_letter_code
_entity_poly.pdbx_strand_id
1 'polypeptide(L)'
;MAQRFIRPRQLWCHLKAIHTGGFIYTAPFSFCKHWKALYMLVISPVLTPDITLVDPKPGMVAFATNLTLPYPWYVHVIGLTLITLAILGFIKGIRTQEAWSLAAYIGFAFVLHIVIGFGLATFTYDLYLYAGHYFFAFFLLAARFIMHLRHVNVKKTLLGLILLFVIVTLGNNVVKHDEALHVIERSYAQMNKASK
;
A
#
# COMPACT_ATOMS: atom_id res chain seq x y z
N MET A 1 30.46 -37.89 -4.12
CA MET A 1 30.39 -36.65 -4.91
C MET A 1 29.26 -35.80 -4.33
N ALA A 2 29.53 -34.52 -4.07
CA ALA A 2 28.93 -33.71 -3.01
C ALA A 2 27.40 -33.51 -3.03
N GLN A 3 26.76 -33.72 -1.87
CA GLN A 3 25.46 -33.16 -1.52
C GLN A 3 25.56 -31.63 -1.53
N ARG A 4 24.88 -30.97 -2.48
CA ARG A 4 24.74 -29.51 -2.47
C ARG A 4 23.83 -29.11 -1.31
N PHE A 5 24.45 -28.67 -0.23
CA PHE A 5 23.83 -27.88 0.82
C PHE A 5 23.25 -26.60 0.18
N ILE A 6 21.94 -26.59 -0.07
CA ILE A 6 21.23 -25.37 -0.43
C ILE A 6 21.21 -24.50 0.84
N ARG A 7 21.91 -23.37 0.81
CA ARG A 7 21.90 -22.43 1.93
C ARG A 7 20.46 -21.94 2.15
N PRO A 8 19.97 -21.83 3.40
CA PRO A 8 18.58 -21.44 3.70
C PRO A 8 18.18 -20.05 3.17
N ARG A 9 19.14 -19.19 2.79
CA ARG A 9 18.87 -17.90 2.13
C ARG A 9 18.34 -18.01 0.69
N GLN A 10 18.57 -19.13 -0.02
CA GLN A 10 18.18 -19.26 -1.44
C GLN A 10 16.78 -19.80 -1.66
N LEU A 11 16.16 -20.45 -0.66
CA LEU A 11 14.81 -21.01 -0.81
C LEU A 11 13.71 -19.94 -1.00
N TRP A 12 13.93 -18.70 -0.53
CA TRP A 12 12.92 -17.64 -0.54
C TRP A 12 12.80 -16.87 -1.87
N CYS A 13 13.68 -17.17 -2.84
CA CYS A 13 13.80 -16.40 -4.09
C CYS A 13 13.38 -17.16 -5.36
N HIS A 14 12.96 -18.43 -5.26
CA HIS A 14 12.54 -19.24 -6.40
C HIS A 14 11.08 -19.66 -6.24
N LEU A 15 10.19 -18.80 -6.68
CA LEU A 15 8.75 -19.06 -6.74
C LEU A 15 8.29 -18.98 -8.21
N LYS A 16 7.23 -19.74 -8.53
CA LYS A 16 6.60 -19.74 -9.87
C LYS A 16 6.20 -18.30 -10.20
N ALA A 17 6.80 -17.78 -11.27
CA ALA A 17 6.50 -16.47 -11.79
C ALA A 17 5.88 -16.61 -13.18
N ILE A 18 4.71 -16.01 -13.39
CA ILE A 18 4.11 -15.89 -14.72
C ILE A 18 4.64 -14.59 -15.32
N HIS A 19 5.25 -14.68 -16.50
CA HIS A 19 5.84 -13.55 -17.22
C HIS A 19 5.05 -13.30 -18.51
N THR A 20 4.26 -12.23 -18.54
CA THR A 20 3.50 -11.86 -19.75
C THR A 20 3.50 -10.34 -19.92
N GLY A 21 4.03 -9.83 -21.04
CA GLY A 21 3.86 -8.43 -21.44
C GLY A 21 4.30 -7.39 -20.41
N GLY A 22 5.48 -7.55 -19.79
CA GLY A 22 5.95 -6.63 -18.75
C GLY A 22 5.39 -6.88 -17.35
N PHE A 23 4.40 -7.77 -17.23
CA PHE A 23 3.83 -8.19 -15.95
C PHE A 23 4.47 -9.50 -15.46
N ILE A 24 5.10 -9.44 -14.29
CA ILE A 24 5.53 -10.59 -13.49
C ILE A 24 4.57 -10.81 -12.30
N TYR A 25 3.84 -11.92 -12.29
CA TYR A 25 3.05 -12.35 -11.13
C TYR A 25 3.81 -13.45 -10.39
N THR A 26 4.11 -13.26 -9.10
CA THR A 26 4.82 -14.26 -8.30
C THR A 26 3.98 -14.68 -7.11
N ALA A 27 3.67 -15.98 -7.02
CA ALA A 27 3.02 -16.56 -5.84
C ALA A 27 3.75 -17.84 -5.40
N PRO A 28 3.83 -18.15 -4.09
CA PRO A 28 3.44 -17.33 -2.92
C PRO A 28 4.29 -16.05 -2.72
N PHE A 29 4.12 -15.35 -1.60
CA PHE A 29 4.88 -14.14 -1.30
C PHE A 29 6.39 -14.40 -1.14
N SER A 30 7.18 -13.62 -1.87
CA SER A 30 8.62 -13.45 -1.66
C SER A 30 8.94 -12.04 -1.18
N PHE A 31 9.60 -11.91 -0.02
CA PHE A 31 9.97 -10.61 0.54
C PHE A 31 10.85 -9.79 -0.43
N CYS A 32 11.81 -10.43 -1.09
CA CYS A 32 12.70 -9.76 -2.06
C CYS A 32 11.94 -9.11 -3.22
N LYS A 33 10.83 -9.71 -3.66
CA LYS A 33 10.07 -9.21 -4.82
C LYS A 33 8.88 -8.32 -4.44
N HIS A 34 8.37 -8.42 -3.21
CA HIS A 34 7.13 -7.75 -2.78
C HIS A 34 7.31 -6.73 -1.65
N TRP A 35 8.54 -6.44 -1.20
CA TRP A 35 8.75 -5.50 -0.09
C TRP A 35 8.11 -4.12 -0.35
N LYS A 36 8.11 -3.65 -1.61
CA LYS A 36 7.49 -2.39 -2.02
C LYS A 36 5.96 -2.44 -1.94
N ALA A 37 5.36 -3.59 -2.23
CA ALA A 37 3.93 -3.80 -2.05
C ALA A 37 3.56 -3.82 -0.55
N LEU A 38 4.39 -4.42 0.30
CA LEU A 38 4.24 -4.33 1.76
C LEU A 38 4.32 -2.87 2.24
N TYR A 39 5.25 -2.10 1.71
CA TYR A 39 5.36 -0.67 1.99
C TYR A 39 4.08 0.09 1.58
N MET A 40 3.54 -0.17 0.38
CA MET A 40 2.28 0.44 -0.06
C MET A 40 1.08 0.05 0.81
N LEU A 41 0.96 -1.24 1.14
CA LEU A 41 -0.13 -1.82 1.94
C LEU A 41 -0.17 -1.25 3.36
N VAL A 42 0.99 -0.90 3.92
CA VAL A 42 1.09 -0.53 5.34
C VAL A 42 1.26 0.98 5.53
N ILE A 43 2.09 1.63 4.71
CA ILE A 43 2.51 3.03 4.93
C ILE A 43 1.77 4.00 4.01
N SER A 44 1.53 3.64 2.75
CA SER A 44 0.93 4.52 1.75
C SER A 44 -0.48 4.16 1.23
N PRO A 45 -1.42 3.51 1.97
CA PRO A 45 -2.76 3.30 1.43
C PRO A 45 -3.58 4.59 1.31
N VAL A 46 -3.17 5.65 2.03
CA VAL A 46 -3.94 6.90 2.16
C VAL A 46 -3.64 7.86 1.03
N LEU A 47 -2.44 7.77 0.48
CA LEU A 47 -1.87 8.78 -0.41
C LEU A 47 -1.73 8.18 -1.79
N THR A 48 -2.43 8.77 -2.76
CA THR A 48 -2.35 8.39 -4.16
C THR A 48 -0.90 8.55 -4.65
N PRO A 49 -0.26 7.47 -5.11
CA PRO A 49 1.10 7.52 -5.63
C PRO A 49 1.12 7.98 -7.10
N ASP A 50 2.33 8.26 -7.59
CA ASP A 50 2.53 8.63 -8.99
C ASP A 50 2.13 7.49 -9.93
N ILE A 51 1.30 7.80 -10.92
CA ILE A 51 0.94 6.85 -11.98
C ILE A 51 1.78 7.10 -13.23
N THR A 52 2.08 6.04 -13.96
CA THR A 52 2.66 6.12 -15.30
C THR A 52 1.89 5.23 -16.26
N LEU A 53 1.94 5.59 -17.53
CA LEU A 53 1.56 4.67 -18.60
C LEU A 53 2.64 3.60 -18.72
N VAL A 54 2.23 2.34 -18.69
CA VAL A 54 3.06 1.20 -19.06
C VAL A 54 2.57 0.73 -20.43
N ASP A 55 3.43 0.85 -21.43
CA ASP A 55 3.22 0.32 -22.79
C ASP A 55 4.30 -0.72 -23.10
N PRO A 56 4.10 -1.98 -22.67
CA PRO A 56 5.06 -3.04 -22.88
C PRO A 56 4.92 -3.69 -24.27
N LYS A 57 3.81 -3.45 -25.00
CA LYS A 57 3.54 -3.94 -26.37
C LYS A 57 2.44 -3.10 -27.05
N PRO A 58 2.49 -2.93 -28.39
CA PRO A 58 1.41 -2.28 -29.13
C PRO A 58 0.06 -2.91 -28.82
N GLY A 59 -0.89 -2.11 -28.29
CA GLY A 59 -2.25 -2.55 -27.96
C GLY A 59 -2.51 -2.91 -26.49
N MET A 60 -1.50 -2.86 -25.60
CA MET A 60 -1.71 -2.96 -24.15
C MET A 60 -1.20 -1.71 -23.44
N VAL A 61 -2.09 -0.78 -23.18
CA VAL A 61 -1.83 0.39 -22.32
C VAL A 61 -2.48 0.18 -20.97
N ALA A 62 -1.66 0.18 -19.92
CA ALA A 62 -2.14 0.13 -18.54
C ALA A 62 -1.58 1.31 -17.76
N PHE A 63 -2.44 2.01 -17.01
CA PHE A 63 -1.99 2.97 -16.01
C PHE A 63 -1.66 2.21 -14.73
N ALA A 64 -0.42 2.37 -14.28
CA ALA A 64 0.07 1.69 -13.10
C ALA A 64 0.89 2.64 -12.23
N THR A 65 0.81 2.42 -10.92
CA THR A 65 1.56 3.15 -9.90
C THR A 65 3.04 2.90 -10.05
N ASN A 66 3.86 3.93 -10.19
CA ASN A 66 5.29 3.80 -10.25
C ASN A 66 5.92 3.60 -8.86
N LEU A 67 6.29 2.36 -8.56
CA LEU A 67 6.96 1.97 -7.30
C LEU A 67 8.47 2.26 -7.30
N THR A 68 9.04 2.82 -8.36
CA THR A 68 10.45 3.25 -8.37
C THR A 68 10.65 4.62 -7.76
N LEU A 69 9.62 5.46 -7.77
CA LEU A 69 9.71 6.80 -7.24
C LEU A 69 9.69 6.76 -5.71
N PRO A 70 10.55 7.54 -5.04
CA PRO A 70 10.51 7.66 -3.60
C PRO A 70 9.21 8.35 -3.19
N TYR A 71 8.57 7.84 -2.14
CA TYR A 71 7.45 8.52 -1.53
C TYR A 71 7.91 9.79 -0.81
N PRO A 72 7.12 10.87 -0.84
CA PRO A 72 7.42 12.05 -0.06
C PRO A 72 7.56 11.73 1.43
N TRP A 73 8.45 12.42 2.13
CA TRP A 73 8.74 12.16 3.55
C TRP A 73 7.50 12.19 4.45
N TYR A 74 6.52 13.05 4.14
CA TYR A 74 5.28 13.19 4.92
C TYR A 74 4.40 11.95 4.86
N VAL A 75 4.48 11.15 3.80
CA VAL A 75 3.76 9.87 3.67
C VAL A 75 4.19 8.91 4.77
N HIS A 76 5.50 8.82 4.99
CA HIS A 76 6.06 7.99 6.05
C HIS A 76 5.63 8.45 7.44
N VAL A 77 5.62 9.77 7.67
CA VAL A 77 5.20 10.35 8.97
C VAL A 77 3.74 10.03 9.25
N ILE A 78 2.84 10.24 8.29
CA ILE A 78 1.41 9.97 8.44
C ILE A 78 1.17 8.47 8.66
N GLY A 79 1.74 7.63 7.79
CA GLY A 79 1.59 6.17 7.87
C GLY A 79 2.08 5.60 9.19
N LEU A 80 3.32 5.91 9.59
CA LEU A 80 3.90 5.43 10.85
C LEU A 80 3.12 5.92 12.07
N THR A 81 2.62 7.16 12.04
CA THR A 81 1.82 7.69 13.16
C THR A 81 0.49 6.94 13.28
N LEU A 82 -0.22 6.72 12.17
CA LEU A 82 -1.49 5.97 12.18
C LEU A 82 -1.31 4.51 12.63
N ILE A 83 -0.27 3.83 12.14
CA ILE A 83 0.09 2.48 12.58
C ILE A 83 0.36 2.47 14.09
N THR A 84 1.18 3.41 14.57
CA THR A 84 1.51 3.51 16.00
C THR A 84 0.25 3.69 16.85
N LEU A 85 -0.64 4.61 16.45
CA LEU A 85 -1.89 4.85 17.16
C LEU A 85 -2.82 3.63 17.12
N ALA A 86 -2.89 2.92 16.01
CA ALA A 86 -3.67 1.70 15.88
C ALA A 86 -3.13 0.56 16.76
N ILE A 87 -1.80 0.37 16.82
CA ILE A 87 -1.15 -0.60 17.72
C ILE A 87 -1.48 -0.25 19.18
N LEU A 88 -1.33 1.01 19.57
CA LEU A 88 -1.68 1.45 20.93
C LEU A 88 -3.16 1.26 21.23
N GLY A 89 -4.04 1.49 20.24
CA GLY A 89 -5.47 1.25 20.33
C GLY A 89 -5.81 -0.22 20.51
N PHE A 90 -5.12 -1.11 19.79
CA PHE A 90 -5.25 -2.55 19.94
C PHE A 90 -4.74 -3.03 21.30
N ILE A 91 -3.52 -2.64 21.72
CA ILE A 91 -2.94 -3.01 23.02
C ILE A 91 -3.89 -2.64 24.16
N LYS A 92 -4.41 -1.41 24.12
CA LYS A 92 -5.35 -0.93 25.13
C LYS A 92 -6.70 -1.64 25.07
N GLY A 93 -7.13 -2.06 23.88
CA GLY A 93 -8.37 -2.77 23.62
C GLY A 93 -8.27 -4.29 23.64
N ILE A 94 -7.11 -4.89 23.98
CA ILE A 94 -6.84 -6.33 23.75
C ILE A 94 -7.82 -7.28 24.48
N ARG A 95 -8.51 -6.80 25.52
CA ARG A 95 -9.52 -7.57 26.26
C ARG A 95 -10.93 -7.42 25.69
N THR A 96 -11.12 -6.67 24.62
CA THR A 96 -12.43 -6.33 24.07
C THR A 96 -12.66 -6.99 22.73
N GLN A 97 -13.89 -7.45 22.51
CA GLN A 97 -14.27 -8.11 21.26
C GLN A 97 -14.18 -7.17 20.06
N GLU A 98 -14.46 -5.87 20.23
CA GLU A 98 -14.40 -4.94 19.09
C GLU A 98 -12.96 -4.76 18.58
N ALA A 99 -11.96 -4.73 19.47
CA ALA A 99 -10.56 -4.64 19.06
C ALA A 99 -10.11 -5.90 18.31
N TRP A 100 -10.53 -7.08 18.75
CA TRP A 100 -10.25 -8.34 18.05
C TRP A 100 -10.97 -8.44 16.70
N SER A 101 -12.19 -7.92 16.59
CA SER A 101 -12.92 -7.86 15.30
C SER A 101 -12.16 -7.01 14.28
N LEU A 102 -11.69 -5.81 14.68
CA LEU A 102 -10.89 -4.94 13.82
C LEU A 102 -9.53 -5.57 13.48
N ALA A 103 -8.87 -6.19 14.46
CA ALA A 103 -7.60 -6.87 14.23
C ALA A 103 -7.74 -8.10 13.33
N ALA A 104 -8.84 -8.84 13.42
CA ALA A 104 -9.14 -9.96 12.54
C ALA A 104 -9.33 -9.50 11.09
N TYR A 105 -9.95 -8.34 10.87
CA TYR A 105 -10.08 -7.76 9.53
C TYR A 105 -8.72 -7.37 8.92
N ILE A 106 -7.86 -6.72 9.72
CA ILE A 106 -6.48 -6.40 9.31
C ILE A 106 -5.68 -7.69 9.07
N GLY A 107 -5.82 -8.67 9.96
CA GLY A 107 -5.15 -9.97 9.88
C GLY A 107 -5.58 -10.76 8.65
N PHE A 108 -6.87 -10.76 8.31
CA PHE A 108 -7.40 -11.37 7.09
C PHE A 108 -6.78 -10.72 5.86
N ALA A 109 -6.73 -9.39 5.80
CA ALA A 109 -6.08 -8.69 4.70
C ALA A 109 -4.59 -9.00 4.61
N PHE A 110 -3.89 -9.08 5.74
CA PHE A 110 -2.48 -9.46 5.77
C PHE A 110 -2.28 -10.90 5.26
N VAL A 111 -3.11 -11.85 5.69
CA VAL A 111 -3.04 -13.24 5.20
C VAL A 111 -3.31 -13.30 3.70
N LEU A 112 -4.38 -12.66 3.23
CA LEU A 112 -4.77 -12.68 1.82
C LEU A 112 -3.67 -12.10 0.92
N HIS A 113 -3.17 -10.91 1.24
CA HIS A 113 -2.22 -10.21 0.38
C HIS A 113 -0.80 -10.70 0.65
N ILE A 114 -0.34 -10.75 1.91
CA ILE A 114 1.07 -11.02 2.24
C ILE A 114 1.37 -12.52 2.36
N VAL A 115 0.46 -13.37 2.83
CA VAL A 115 0.78 -14.81 3.00
C VAL A 115 0.46 -15.57 1.72
N ILE A 116 -0.77 -15.41 1.21
CA ILE A 116 -1.22 -16.11 0.00
C ILE A 116 -0.59 -15.47 -1.26
N GLY A 117 -0.25 -14.19 -1.20
CA GLY A 117 0.19 -13.45 -2.39
C GLY A 117 -0.96 -13.15 -3.34
N PHE A 118 -2.22 -13.27 -2.87
CA PHE A 118 -3.38 -13.02 -3.70
C PHE A 118 -3.45 -11.52 -4.03
N GLY A 119 -3.43 -11.20 -5.32
CA GLY A 119 -3.39 -9.81 -5.77
C GLY A 119 -2.01 -9.14 -5.66
N LEU A 120 -0.97 -9.86 -5.22
CA LEU A 120 0.38 -9.33 -5.22
C LEU A 120 1.08 -9.63 -6.53
N ALA A 121 1.37 -8.58 -7.27
CA ALA A 121 2.17 -8.68 -8.45
C ALA A 121 3.54 -8.01 -8.23
N THR A 122 4.58 -8.59 -8.83
CA THR A 122 5.96 -8.19 -8.61
C THR A 122 6.36 -7.22 -9.71
N PHE A 123 6.06 -5.94 -9.53
CA PHE A 123 6.29 -4.95 -10.57
C PHE A 123 7.12 -3.74 -10.10
N THR A 124 7.75 -3.11 -11.08
CA THR A 124 8.12 -1.68 -11.05
C THR A 124 6.88 -0.79 -10.97
N TYR A 125 5.75 -1.29 -11.51
CA TYR A 125 4.51 -0.57 -11.68
C TYR A 125 3.32 -1.36 -11.13
N ASP A 126 2.72 -0.96 -10.00
CA ASP A 126 1.59 -1.68 -9.41
C ASP A 126 0.27 -1.25 -10.04
N LEU A 127 -0.60 -2.20 -10.42
CA LEU A 127 -1.97 -1.85 -10.74
C LEU A 127 -2.67 -1.58 -9.41
N TYR A 128 -2.99 -0.31 -9.16
CA TYR A 128 -3.47 0.23 -7.89
C TYR A 128 -4.84 -0.32 -7.50
N LEU A 129 -4.91 -1.60 -7.14
CA LEU A 129 -6.16 -2.32 -6.85
C LEU A 129 -6.25 -2.81 -5.40
N TYR A 130 -5.20 -2.71 -4.58
CA TYR A 130 -5.08 -3.63 -3.44
C TYR A 130 -4.89 -3.07 -2.02
N ALA A 131 -4.84 -1.76 -1.79
CA ALA A 131 -4.51 -1.26 -0.43
C ALA A 131 -5.67 -0.61 0.36
N GLY A 132 -6.81 -0.29 -0.26
CA GLY A 132 -7.83 0.56 0.38
C GLY A 132 -8.69 -0.11 1.48
N HIS A 133 -8.86 -1.43 1.45
CA HIS A 133 -9.99 -2.06 2.16
C HIS A 133 -9.84 -2.15 3.67
N TYR A 134 -8.65 -2.40 4.20
CA TYR A 134 -8.42 -2.54 5.65
C TYR A 134 -7.90 -1.26 6.34
N PHE A 135 -7.74 -0.19 5.57
CA PHE A 135 -7.25 1.09 6.10
C PHE A 135 -8.23 1.73 7.10
N PHE A 136 -9.53 1.50 6.90
CA PHE A 136 -10.56 1.93 7.83
C PHE A 136 -10.38 1.32 9.23
N ALA A 137 -9.92 0.07 9.33
CA ALA A 137 -9.69 -0.57 10.62
C ALA A 137 -8.51 0.04 11.39
N PHE A 138 -7.45 0.50 10.70
CA PHE A 138 -6.37 1.27 11.32
C PHE A 138 -6.90 2.58 11.92
N PHE A 139 -7.72 3.33 11.17
CA PHE A 139 -8.35 4.55 11.66
C PHE A 139 -9.27 4.30 12.86
N LEU A 140 -10.07 3.22 12.84
CA LEU A 140 -10.95 2.87 13.96
C LEU A 140 -10.16 2.50 15.23
N LEU A 141 -9.08 1.73 15.11
CA LEU A 141 -8.19 1.41 16.23
C LEU A 141 -7.48 2.67 16.77
N ALA A 142 -6.99 3.54 15.87
CA ALA A 142 -6.37 4.81 16.25
C ALA A 142 -7.38 5.73 16.98
N ALA A 143 -8.59 5.87 16.45
CA ALA A 143 -9.66 6.64 17.07
C ALA A 143 -10.01 6.09 18.46
N ARG A 144 -10.11 4.76 18.59
CA ARG A 144 -10.32 4.09 19.88
C ARG A 144 -9.26 4.48 20.90
N PHE A 145 -7.98 4.47 20.53
CA PHE A 145 -6.88 4.88 21.41
C PHE A 145 -7.10 6.31 21.92
N ILE A 146 -7.31 7.25 20.99
CA ILE A 146 -7.50 8.67 21.28
C ILE A 146 -8.70 8.89 22.20
N MET A 147 -9.81 8.20 21.97
CA MET A 147 -11.02 8.31 22.80
C MET A 147 -10.80 7.88 24.25
N HIS A 148 -9.93 6.91 24.49
CA HIS A 148 -9.65 6.40 25.84
C HIS A 148 -8.57 7.21 26.59
N LEU A 149 -8.01 8.27 26.00
CA LEU A 149 -7.04 9.12 26.70
C LEU A 149 -7.75 9.95 27.78
N ARG A 150 -7.23 9.90 29.01
CA ARG A 150 -7.77 10.67 30.15
C ARG A 150 -7.43 12.16 30.06
N HIS A 151 -6.26 12.50 29.52
CA HIS A 151 -5.81 13.88 29.42
C HIS A 151 -6.45 14.59 28.22
N VAL A 152 -7.34 15.55 28.51
CA VAL A 152 -8.09 16.32 27.50
C VAL A 152 -7.16 17.06 26.53
N ASN A 153 -6.05 17.64 27.03
CA ASN A 153 -5.10 18.37 26.19
C ASN A 153 -4.41 17.44 25.19
N VAL A 154 -3.91 16.28 25.63
CA VAL A 154 -3.29 15.28 24.74
C VAL A 154 -4.28 14.80 23.68
N LYS A 155 -5.53 14.56 24.08
CA LYS A 155 -6.61 14.19 23.15
C LYS A 155 -6.85 15.26 22.09
N LYS A 156 -6.94 16.54 22.48
CA LYS A 156 -7.12 17.67 21.55
C LYS A 156 -5.93 17.78 20.59
N THR A 157 -4.70 17.67 21.08
CA THR A 157 -3.49 17.71 20.25
C THR A 157 -3.48 16.58 19.22
N LEU A 158 -3.80 15.35 19.63
CA LEU A 158 -3.85 14.21 18.69
C LEU A 158 -4.99 14.34 17.68
N LEU A 159 -6.15 14.85 18.07
CA LEU A 159 -7.24 15.12 17.13
C LEU A 159 -6.85 16.20 16.11
N GLY A 160 -6.19 17.28 16.55
CA GLY A 160 -5.65 18.31 15.66
C GLY A 160 -4.62 17.76 14.68
N LEU A 161 -3.73 16.87 15.16
CA LEU A 161 -2.75 16.19 14.31
C LEU A 161 -3.41 15.28 13.26
N ILE A 162 -4.42 14.51 13.66
CA ILE A 162 -5.18 13.66 12.72
C ILE A 162 -5.92 14.52 11.69
N LEU A 163 -6.52 15.65 12.09
CA LEU A 163 -7.17 16.57 11.17
C LEU A 163 -6.16 17.13 10.15
N LEU A 164 -4.97 17.52 10.60
CA LEU A 164 -3.89 17.95 9.71
C LEU A 164 -3.53 16.85 8.70
N PHE A 165 -3.41 15.60 9.15
CA PHE A 165 -3.14 14.47 8.25
C PHE A 165 -4.24 14.28 7.21
N VAL A 166 -5.51 14.42 7.60
CA VAL A 166 -6.65 14.35 6.67
C VAL A 166 -6.55 15.45 5.61
N ILE A 167 -6.24 16.69 6.01
CA ILE A 167 -6.09 17.82 5.08
C ILE A 167 -4.92 17.58 4.11
N VAL A 168 -3.76 17.17 4.62
CA VAL A 168 -2.57 16.88 3.79
C VAL A 168 -2.86 15.74 2.81
N THR A 169 -3.51 14.67 3.28
CA THR A 169 -3.88 13.52 2.46
C THR A 169 -4.86 13.93 1.36
N LEU A 170 -5.89 14.70 1.70
CA LEU A 170 -6.88 15.20 0.74
C LEU A 170 -6.21 16.06 -0.33
N GLY A 171 -5.39 17.03 0.07
CA GLY A 171 -4.66 17.89 -0.86
C GLY A 171 -3.75 17.08 -1.80
N ASN A 172 -2.97 16.16 -1.25
CA ASN A 172 -2.13 15.26 -2.05
C ASN A 172 -2.95 14.44 -3.05
N ASN A 173 -4.06 13.86 -2.62
CA ASN A 173 -4.88 13.00 -3.48
C ASN A 173 -5.57 13.79 -4.60
N VAL A 174 -6.02 15.02 -4.32
CA VAL A 174 -6.58 15.91 -5.35
C VAL A 174 -5.51 16.25 -6.39
N VAL A 175 -4.33 16.70 -5.95
CA VAL A 175 -3.21 17.04 -6.87
C VAL A 175 -2.78 15.83 -7.69
N LYS A 176 -2.60 14.68 -7.05
CA LYS A 176 -2.18 13.45 -7.75
C LYS A 176 -3.25 12.91 -8.70
N HIS A 177 -4.52 13.12 -8.39
CA HIS A 177 -5.61 12.75 -9.28
C HIS A 177 -5.67 13.66 -10.52
N ASP A 178 -5.40 14.95 -10.37
CA ASP A 178 -5.29 15.89 -11.49
C ASP A 178 -4.07 15.57 -12.38
N GLU A 179 -2.90 15.34 -11.78
CA GLU A 179 -1.70 14.91 -12.49
C GLU A 179 -1.94 13.59 -13.24
N ALA A 180 -2.63 12.63 -12.60
CA ALA A 180 -3.02 11.37 -13.22
C ALA A 180 -3.90 11.59 -14.47
N LEU A 181 -4.90 12.48 -14.38
CA LEU A 181 -5.76 12.82 -15.50
C LEU A 181 -4.96 13.39 -16.68
N HIS A 182 -4.03 14.31 -16.41
CA HIS A 182 -3.16 14.87 -17.43
C HIS A 182 -2.23 13.83 -18.08
N VAL A 183 -1.69 12.88 -17.30
CA VAL A 183 -0.90 11.77 -17.84
C VAL A 183 -1.77 10.91 -18.77
N ILE A 184 -3.01 10.63 -18.38
CA ILE A 184 -3.97 9.87 -19.19
C ILE A 184 -4.28 10.59 -20.50
N GLU A 185 -4.65 11.87 -20.44
CA GLU A 185 -4.96 12.69 -21.61
C GLU A 185 -3.80 12.77 -22.61
N ARG A 186 -2.57 13.04 -22.12
CA ARG A 186 -1.37 13.10 -22.96
C ARG A 186 -1.08 11.75 -23.61
N SER A 187 -1.26 10.66 -22.87
CA SER A 187 -1.05 9.30 -23.38
C SER A 187 -2.02 8.99 -24.52
N TYR A 188 -3.32 9.29 -24.36
CA TYR A 188 -4.31 9.14 -25.42
C TYR A 188 -4.03 10.03 -26.64
N ALA A 189 -3.61 11.28 -26.42
CA ALA A 189 -3.25 12.18 -27.51
C ALA A 189 -2.03 11.68 -28.32
N GLN A 190 -1.04 11.09 -27.65
CA GLN A 190 0.14 10.50 -28.30
C GLN A 190 -0.21 9.23 -29.09
N MET A 191 -1.03 8.33 -28.53
CA MET A 191 -1.51 7.15 -29.26
C MET A 191 -2.32 7.52 -30.50
N ASN A 192 -3.19 8.53 -30.41
CA ASN A 192 -3.96 9.02 -31.56
C ASN A 192 -3.08 9.63 -32.66
N LYS A 193 -1.93 10.22 -32.31
CA LYS A 193 -0.95 10.72 -33.27
C LYS A 193 -0.12 9.61 -33.91
N ALA A 194 0.21 8.55 -33.16
CA ALA A 194 0.97 7.41 -33.67
C ALA A 194 0.14 6.44 -34.53
N SER A 195 -1.18 6.48 -34.42
CA SER A 195 -2.13 5.69 -35.22
C SER A 195 -2.52 6.36 -36.56
N LYS A 196 -2.08 7.60 -36.79
CA LYS A 196 -2.23 8.32 -38.06
C LYS A 196 -0.93 8.28 -38.85
#